data_AF-A0AAJ2MFD3-F1
#
_entry.id   AF-A0AAJ2MFD3-F1
#
_cell.length_a   1.000
_cell.length_b   1.000
_cell.length_c   1.000
_cell.angle_alpha   90.00
_cell.angle_beta   90.00
_cell.angle_gamma   90.00
#
_symmetry.space_group_name_H-M   'P 1'
#
loop_
_entity.id
_entity.type
_entity.pdbx_description
1 polymer ?
#
loop_
_entity_poly.entity_id
_entity_poly.type
_entity_poly.pdbx_seq_one_letter_code
_entity_poly.pdbx_strand_id
1 'polypeptide(L)'
;MAITVDALLPERPVELTAESGESLRRLTNGFALPSSFEELLGASDSEAVPDPILGDELVRLLTVAAVDVVHLGELDDGVLLLDAAHSRALVGDPMTDWYYALAASVPGRLVDEIESTDQLGPMVDRLAEVIAAAPTDSMPEDERREALSLLSARIDRADAVWDVFQVTSAGAELALASELGSISTVTMEVADLASLPARLLRFDGPEEPEIEVHENADGSIEISAAIRSSVDAESVTAEGIFAVAADRSSGEILAFAQAVAVDGRVVARIDDPDGFVEGARCAFLGADADLSALRLDPFGMSVARVDRHCRYAWTRYRAAGAIRAGLGVVDDESRIAAAAQMADAEQVGAAEAIDQARMLLRQMTRRWGDTDRSALVASYRDILVSLAARFSEPPPSDGAAGPTLAELHMIGRR
;
A
#
# COMPACT_ATOMS: atom_id res chain seq x y z
N MET A 1 23.33 3.34 -16.15
CA MET A 1 22.42 4.51 -16.11
C MET A 1 21.36 4.20 -15.07
N ALA A 2 21.08 5.13 -14.16
CA ALA A 2 20.01 4.98 -13.17
C ALA A 2 18.89 5.96 -13.51
N ILE A 3 17.64 5.48 -13.47
CA ILE A 3 16.44 6.31 -13.59
C ILE A 3 15.64 6.12 -12.30
N THR A 4 15.10 7.21 -11.78
CA THR A 4 14.21 7.19 -10.63
C THR A 4 12.81 7.54 -11.11
N VAL A 5 11.86 6.63 -10.90
CA VAL A 5 10.46 6.82 -11.32
C VAL A 5 9.58 6.95 -10.09
N ASP A 6 8.90 8.09 -9.96
CA ASP A 6 7.90 8.27 -8.91
C ASP A 6 6.60 7.54 -9.32
N ALA A 7 6.21 6.55 -8.53
CA ALA A 7 5.05 5.71 -8.82
C ALA A 7 3.72 6.34 -8.35
N LEU A 8 3.75 7.28 -7.39
CA LEU A 8 2.54 7.98 -6.89
C LEU A 8 2.88 9.04 -5.82
N LEU A 9 3.95 8.82 -5.04
CA LEU A 9 4.45 9.70 -3.99
C LEU A 9 6.01 9.67 -3.95
N PRO A 10 6.68 10.83 -3.90
CA PRO A 10 8.13 10.95 -4.05
C PRO A 10 8.95 10.40 -2.88
N GLU A 11 8.29 9.91 -1.82
CA GLU A 11 8.93 9.42 -0.59
C GLU A 11 9.69 8.11 -0.81
N ARG A 12 9.25 7.28 -1.77
CA ARG A 12 9.90 6.01 -2.15
C ARG A 12 9.80 5.77 -3.65
N PRO A 13 10.61 6.49 -4.46
CA PRO A 13 10.57 6.29 -5.89
C PRO A 13 11.24 4.96 -6.27
N VAL A 14 10.82 4.39 -7.40
CA VAL A 14 11.40 3.15 -7.93
C VAL A 14 12.68 3.49 -8.66
N GLU A 15 13.82 3.02 -8.13
CA GLU A 15 15.09 3.11 -8.82
C GLU A 15 15.26 1.96 -9.81
N LEU A 16 15.56 2.30 -11.06
CA LEU A 16 15.83 1.39 -12.17
C LEU A 16 17.25 1.59 -12.66
N THR A 17 18.06 0.53 -12.58
CA THR A 17 19.46 0.56 -13.00
C THR A 17 19.67 -0.28 -14.26
N ALA A 18 20.20 0.36 -15.30
CA ALA A 18 20.70 -0.30 -16.49
C ALA A 18 22.24 -0.44 -16.38
N GLU A 19 22.69 -1.66 -16.09
CA GLU A 19 24.11 -2.01 -15.94
C GLU A 19 24.76 -2.48 -17.25
N SER A 20 23.95 -2.85 -18.24
CA SER A 20 24.40 -3.33 -19.55
C SER A 20 23.65 -2.67 -20.70
N GLY A 21 24.21 -2.74 -21.92
CA GLY A 21 23.51 -2.28 -23.12
C GLY A 21 22.24 -3.06 -23.43
N GLU A 22 22.12 -4.29 -22.93
CA GLU A 22 20.89 -5.09 -23.03
C GLU A 22 19.83 -4.64 -22.02
N SER A 23 20.22 -4.40 -20.76
CA SER A 23 19.35 -3.83 -19.73
C SER A 23 18.84 -2.45 -20.14
N LEU A 24 19.70 -1.63 -20.75
CA LEU A 24 19.31 -0.32 -21.28
C LEU A 24 18.27 -0.45 -22.40
N ARG A 25 18.43 -1.40 -23.33
CA ARG A 25 17.45 -1.66 -24.39
C ARG A 25 16.10 -2.13 -23.84
N ARG A 26 16.10 -2.99 -22.82
CA ARG A 26 14.86 -3.43 -22.16
C ARG A 26 14.16 -2.27 -21.46
N LEU A 27 14.91 -1.42 -20.77
CA LEU A 27 14.40 -0.21 -20.15
C LEU A 27 13.81 0.77 -21.18
N THR A 28 14.47 0.94 -22.34
CA THR A 28 13.92 1.73 -23.46
C THR A 28 12.59 1.16 -23.98
N ASN A 29 12.50 -0.16 -24.12
CA ASN A 29 11.28 -0.82 -24.60
C ASN A 29 10.13 -0.72 -23.59
N GLY A 30 10.43 -0.43 -22.31
CA GLY A 30 9.42 -0.19 -21.28
C GLY A 30 8.63 1.11 -21.48
N PHE A 31 9.06 2.01 -22.37
CA PHE A 31 8.30 3.21 -22.74
C PHE A 31 7.44 2.91 -23.97
N ALA A 32 6.16 3.29 -23.93
CA ALA A 32 5.25 3.09 -25.05
C ALA A 32 5.61 3.97 -26.26
N LEU A 33 6.24 5.12 -26.01
CA LEU A 33 6.78 6.00 -27.04
C LEU A 33 8.30 6.13 -26.90
N PRO A 34 9.07 5.85 -27.97
CA PRO A 34 10.51 6.09 -27.99
C PRO A 34 10.89 7.54 -27.65
N SER A 35 10.05 8.51 -28.01
CA SER A 35 10.26 9.93 -27.71
C SER A 35 10.26 10.24 -26.22
N SER A 36 9.46 9.53 -25.40
CA SER A 36 9.46 9.72 -23.95
C SER A 36 10.78 9.27 -23.31
N PHE A 37 11.40 8.23 -23.87
CA PHE A 37 12.74 7.81 -23.44
C PHE A 37 13.83 8.76 -23.94
N GLU A 38 13.71 9.29 -25.17
CA GLU A 38 14.64 10.30 -25.70
C GLU A 38 14.61 11.61 -24.91
N GLU A 39 13.43 12.06 -24.47
CA GLU A 39 13.29 13.21 -23.58
C GLU A 39 14.00 12.97 -22.24
N LEU A 40 13.87 11.76 -21.69
CA LEU A 40 14.55 11.38 -20.45
C LEU A 40 16.07 11.29 -20.61
N LEU A 41 16.56 10.82 -21.76
CA LEU A 41 18.00 10.83 -22.08
C LEU A 41 18.55 12.25 -22.33
N GLY A 42 17.70 13.16 -22.80
CA GLY A 42 18.05 14.56 -23.06
C GLY A 42 17.97 15.46 -21.82
N ALA A 43 17.31 15.00 -20.76
CA ALA A 43 17.16 15.70 -19.49
C ALA A 43 18.50 15.79 -18.75
N SER A 44 18.72 16.90 -18.05
CA SER A 44 19.89 17.09 -17.19
C SER A 44 19.77 16.22 -15.94
N ASP A 45 20.90 15.93 -15.27
CA ASP A 45 20.87 15.24 -13.97
C ASP A 45 19.92 15.97 -13.00
N SER A 46 18.95 15.24 -12.43
CA SER A 46 17.89 15.74 -11.53
C SER A 46 16.77 16.58 -12.18
N GLU A 47 16.71 16.65 -13.51
CA GLU A 47 15.58 17.26 -14.21
C GLU A 47 14.41 16.28 -14.29
N ALA A 48 13.22 16.72 -13.83
CA ALA A 48 12.01 15.90 -13.85
C ALA A 48 11.33 15.96 -15.23
N VAL A 49 11.07 14.80 -15.82
CA VAL A 49 10.25 14.67 -17.04
C VAL A 49 8.82 14.34 -16.62
N PRO A 50 7.85 15.24 -16.81
CA PRO A 50 6.47 15.00 -16.39
C PRO A 50 5.75 14.03 -17.35
N ASP A 51 4.89 13.18 -16.79
CA ASP A 51 3.90 12.35 -17.50
C ASP A 51 4.43 11.55 -18.73
N PRO A 52 5.50 10.75 -18.59
CA PRO A 52 5.96 9.90 -19.69
C PRO A 52 4.90 8.85 -20.04
N ILE A 53 4.75 8.51 -21.33
CA ILE A 53 3.86 7.44 -21.75
C ILE A 53 4.58 6.10 -21.59
N LEU A 54 4.20 5.36 -20.57
CA LEU A 54 4.80 4.09 -20.17
C LEU A 54 4.15 2.91 -20.89
N GLY A 55 4.95 1.88 -21.15
CA GLY A 55 4.50 0.57 -21.59
C GLY A 55 4.05 -0.30 -20.41
N ASP A 56 3.39 -1.42 -20.72
CA ASP A 56 2.72 -2.28 -19.75
C ASP A 56 3.66 -2.81 -18.66
N GLU A 57 4.90 -3.15 -19.00
CA GLU A 57 5.89 -3.67 -18.03
C GLU A 57 6.25 -2.62 -16.97
N LEU A 58 6.49 -1.37 -17.39
CA LEU A 58 6.76 -0.26 -16.45
C LEU A 58 5.50 0.11 -15.66
N VAL A 59 4.33 0.14 -16.30
CA VAL A 59 3.05 0.38 -15.60
C VAL A 59 2.84 -0.67 -14.51
N ARG A 60 3.12 -1.95 -14.78
CA ARG A 60 2.97 -3.02 -13.79
C ARG A 60 3.92 -2.84 -12.62
N LEU A 61 5.20 -2.56 -12.88
CA LEU A 61 6.19 -2.31 -11.84
C LEU A 61 5.79 -1.15 -10.92
N LEU A 62 5.40 0.00 -11.51
CA LEU A 62 4.97 1.15 -10.74
C LEU A 62 3.67 0.89 -9.99
N THR A 63 2.75 0.12 -10.57
CA THR A 63 1.51 -0.29 -9.88
C THR A 63 1.83 -1.11 -8.63
N VAL A 64 2.71 -2.11 -8.73
CA VAL A 64 3.11 -2.95 -7.59
C VAL A 64 3.84 -2.12 -6.53
N ALA A 65 4.76 -1.24 -6.95
CA ALA A 65 5.47 -0.35 -6.03
C ALA A 65 4.53 0.64 -5.33
N ALA A 66 3.56 1.23 -6.05
CA ALA A 66 2.57 2.11 -5.46
C ALA A 66 1.65 1.36 -4.47
N VAL A 67 1.27 0.12 -4.76
CA VAL A 67 0.54 -0.73 -3.81
C VAL A 67 1.37 -0.98 -2.55
N ASP A 68 2.66 -1.29 -2.69
CA ASP A 68 3.55 -1.49 -1.54
C ASP A 68 3.67 -0.25 -0.65
N VAL A 69 3.77 0.93 -1.24
CA VAL A 69 4.01 2.17 -0.48
C VAL A 69 2.72 2.81 0.04
N VAL A 70 1.60 2.71 -0.70
CA VAL A 70 0.42 3.54 -0.47
C VAL A 70 -0.79 2.74 0.03
N HIS A 71 -0.88 1.46 -0.30
CA HIS A 71 -2.07 0.66 0.03
C HIS A 71 -2.18 0.41 1.53
N LEU A 72 -3.33 0.78 2.11
CA LEU A 72 -3.62 0.68 3.54
C LEU A 72 -4.44 -0.57 3.90
N GLY A 73 -4.80 -1.43 2.96
CA GLY A 73 -5.47 -2.70 3.24
C GLY A 73 -4.52 -3.79 3.75
N GLU A 74 -5.07 -4.83 4.38
CA GLU A 74 -4.32 -6.00 4.86
C GLU A 74 -3.93 -6.87 3.67
N LEU A 75 -2.73 -6.64 3.14
CA LEU A 75 -2.12 -7.43 2.09
C LEU A 75 -1.13 -8.42 2.70
N ASP A 76 -1.01 -9.59 2.08
CA ASP A 76 0.05 -10.55 2.41
C ASP A 76 1.35 -10.06 1.79
N ASP A 77 2.27 -9.56 2.61
CA ASP A 77 3.53 -8.96 2.14
C ASP A 77 4.42 -9.96 1.40
N GLY A 78 4.33 -11.26 1.70
CA GLY A 78 5.02 -12.29 0.93
C GLY A 78 4.45 -12.41 -0.50
N VAL A 79 3.14 -12.33 -0.65
CA VAL A 79 2.47 -12.33 -1.96
C VAL A 79 2.79 -11.06 -2.75
N LEU A 80 2.85 -9.92 -2.07
CA LEU A 80 3.24 -8.66 -2.69
C LEU A 80 4.71 -8.68 -3.13
N LEU A 81 5.59 -9.27 -2.32
CA LEU A 81 7.00 -9.44 -2.66
C LEU A 81 7.20 -10.36 -3.88
N LEU A 82 6.39 -11.41 -3.99
CA LEU A 82 6.38 -12.29 -5.16
C LEU A 82 5.97 -11.54 -6.44
N ASP A 83 4.95 -10.68 -6.36
CA ASP A 83 4.51 -9.83 -7.48
C ASP A 83 5.54 -8.72 -7.81
N ALA A 84 6.25 -8.21 -6.80
CA ALA A 84 7.38 -7.29 -6.99
C ALA A 84 8.54 -7.96 -7.73
N ALA A 85 8.85 -9.22 -7.40
CA ALA A 85 9.84 -10.03 -8.11
C ALA A 85 9.47 -10.18 -9.60
N HIS A 86 8.22 -10.53 -9.88
CA HIS A 86 7.72 -10.70 -11.25
C HIS A 86 7.74 -9.39 -12.03
N SER A 87 7.23 -8.29 -11.48
CA SER A 87 7.21 -7.00 -12.17
C SER A 87 8.60 -6.45 -12.46
N ARG A 88 9.58 -6.68 -11.58
CA ARG A 88 11.00 -6.39 -11.83
C ARG A 88 11.59 -7.27 -12.94
N ALA A 89 11.19 -8.53 -13.02
CA ALA A 89 11.60 -9.43 -14.10
C ALA A 89 11.13 -8.93 -15.48
N LEU A 90 9.91 -8.40 -15.57
CA LEU A 90 9.35 -7.87 -16.82
C LEU A 90 10.19 -6.72 -17.41
N VAL A 91 10.76 -5.88 -16.55
CA VAL A 91 11.61 -4.74 -16.97
C VAL A 91 13.09 -5.11 -17.07
N GLY A 92 13.46 -6.35 -16.74
CA GLY A 92 14.84 -6.85 -16.80
C GLY A 92 15.76 -6.29 -15.72
N ASP A 93 15.23 -6.09 -14.51
CA ASP A 93 15.98 -5.63 -13.34
C ASP A 93 17.03 -6.68 -12.89
N PRO A 94 18.30 -6.29 -12.63
CA PRO A 94 19.32 -7.22 -12.14
C PRO A 94 19.03 -7.79 -10.74
N MET A 95 18.17 -7.17 -9.94
CA MET A 95 17.82 -7.62 -8.58
C MET A 95 16.72 -8.69 -8.57
N THR A 96 16.14 -9.06 -9.72
CA THR A 96 15.03 -10.02 -9.82
C THR A 96 15.27 -11.32 -9.03
N ASP A 97 16.46 -11.92 -9.15
CA ASP A 97 16.78 -13.19 -8.47
C ASP A 97 16.74 -13.06 -6.95
N TRP A 98 17.20 -11.92 -6.42
CA TRP A 98 17.15 -11.64 -4.98
C TRP A 98 15.72 -11.53 -4.47
N TYR A 99 14.84 -10.84 -5.20
CA TYR A 99 13.43 -10.73 -4.85
C TYR A 99 12.71 -12.08 -4.87
N TYR A 100 12.96 -12.92 -5.89
CA TYR A 100 12.38 -14.27 -5.94
C TYR A 100 12.90 -15.15 -4.80
N ALA A 101 14.18 -15.05 -4.44
CA ALA A 101 14.75 -15.79 -3.32
C ALA A 101 14.08 -15.43 -1.98
N LEU A 102 13.75 -14.15 -1.76
CA LEU A 102 13.02 -13.73 -0.56
C LEU A 102 11.57 -14.23 -0.54
N ALA A 103 10.94 -14.37 -1.70
CA ALA A 103 9.56 -14.83 -1.84
C ALA A 103 9.43 -16.37 -2.03
N ALA A 104 10.52 -17.13 -1.92
CA ALA A 104 10.59 -18.52 -2.38
C ALA A 104 9.55 -19.48 -1.76
N SER A 105 9.10 -19.23 -0.52
CA SER A 105 8.09 -20.06 0.15
C SER A 105 6.64 -19.75 -0.26
N VAL A 106 6.41 -18.64 -0.95
CA VAL A 106 5.07 -18.12 -1.24
C VAL A 106 4.37 -18.90 -2.36
N PRO A 107 5.00 -19.23 -3.50
CA PRO A 107 4.33 -19.97 -4.57
C PRO A 107 3.72 -21.30 -4.12
N GLY A 108 4.48 -22.14 -3.41
CA GLY A 108 4.00 -23.43 -2.93
C GLY A 108 2.81 -23.29 -1.97
N ARG A 109 2.90 -22.36 -1.01
CA ARG A 109 1.80 -22.06 -0.08
C ARG A 109 0.54 -21.61 -0.81
N LEU A 110 0.65 -20.75 -1.81
CA LEU A 110 -0.51 -20.27 -2.58
C LEU A 110 -1.12 -21.37 -3.44
N VAL A 111 -0.31 -22.24 -4.05
CA VAL A 111 -0.81 -23.40 -4.80
C VAL A 111 -1.58 -24.34 -3.87
N ASP A 112 -1.04 -24.66 -2.69
CA ASP A 112 -1.72 -25.49 -1.69
C ASP A 112 -3.03 -24.83 -1.20
N GLU A 113 -3.02 -23.51 -0.98
CA GLU A 113 -4.20 -22.75 -0.58
C GLU A 113 -5.29 -22.85 -1.65
N ILE A 114 -4.97 -22.56 -2.92
CA ILE A 114 -5.88 -22.64 -4.07
C ILE A 114 -6.46 -24.06 -4.23
N GLU A 115 -5.63 -25.09 -4.08
CA GLU A 115 -6.09 -26.48 -4.14
C GLU A 115 -7.06 -26.80 -2.99
N SER A 116 -6.77 -26.31 -1.78
CA SER A 116 -7.60 -26.56 -0.59
C SER A 116 -8.94 -25.85 -0.60
N THR A 117 -9.02 -24.68 -1.25
CA THR A 117 -10.22 -23.82 -1.29
C THR A 117 -11.02 -23.93 -2.59
N ASP A 118 -10.58 -24.77 -3.54
CA ASP A 118 -11.17 -24.88 -4.90
C ASP A 118 -11.21 -23.52 -5.63
N GLN A 119 -10.23 -22.64 -5.36
CA GLN A 119 -10.21 -21.28 -5.88
C GLN A 119 -9.92 -21.23 -7.39
N LEU A 120 -10.60 -20.32 -8.11
CA LEU A 120 -10.50 -20.13 -9.57
C LEU A 120 -10.23 -18.65 -9.92
N GLY A 121 -10.01 -18.37 -11.21
CA GLY A 121 -10.05 -17.01 -11.76
C GLY A 121 -8.75 -16.21 -11.73
N PRO A 122 -8.81 -14.86 -11.75
CA PRO A 122 -7.65 -14.01 -12.01
C PRO A 122 -6.47 -14.17 -11.04
N MET A 123 -6.73 -14.62 -9.81
CA MET A 123 -5.65 -14.94 -8.87
C MET A 123 -4.82 -16.14 -9.37
N VAL A 124 -5.50 -17.18 -9.87
CA VAL A 124 -4.86 -18.39 -10.42
C VAL A 124 -4.07 -18.03 -11.68
N ASP A 125 -4.68 -17.25 -12.58
CA ASP A 125 -4.04 -16.77 -13.81
C ASP A 125 -2.77 -15.97 -13.50
N ARG A 126 -2.88 -15.00 -12.58
CA ARG A 126 -1.74 -14.16 -12.19
C ARG A 126 -0.65 -14.97 -11.48
N LEU A 127 -1.03 -15.93 -10.62
CA LEU A 127 -0.04 -16.79 -9.97
C LEU A 127 0.70 -17.66 -11.00
N ALA A 128 0.00 -18.17 -12.02
CA ALA A 128 0.62 -18.94 -13.09
C ALA A 128 1.62 -18.10 -13.89
N GLU A 129 1.28 -16.86 -14.23
CA GLU A 129 2.22 -15.92 -14.90
C GLU A 129 3.47 -15.66 -14.06
N VAL A 130 3.31 -15.43 -12.76
CA VAL A 130 4.42 -15.15 -11.84
C VAL A 130 5.33 -16.39 -11.69
N ILE A 131 4.75 -17.58 -11.51
CA ILE A 131 5.49 -18.83 -11.41
C ILE A 131 6.23 -19.16 -12.71
N ALA A 132 5.62 -18.91 -13.87
CA ALA A 132 6.24 -19.14 -15.16
C ALA A 132 7.49 -18.28 -15.39
N ALA A 133 7.52 -17.07 -14.82
CA ALA A 133 8.64 -16.14 -14.89
C ALA A 133 9.73 -16.38 -13.84
N ALA A 134 9.53 -17.31 -12.89
CA ALA A 134 10.47 -17.55 -11.81
C ALA A 134 11.81 -18.16 -12.32
N PRO A 135 12.96 -17.60 -11.92
CA PRO A 135 14.28 -18.15 -12.22
C PRO A 135 14.43 -19.58 -11.69
N THR A 136 15.11 -20.45 -12.44
CA THR A 136 15.32 -21.87 -12.05
C THR A 136 16.07 -22.01 -10.72
N ASP A 137 16.95 -21.07 -10.41
CA ASP A 137 17.71 -21.07 -9.15
C ASP A 137 16.84 -20.74 -7.93
N SER A 138 15.72 -20.03 -8.13
CA SER A 138 14.74 -19.71 -7.08
C SER A 138 13.62 -20.73 -6.98
N MET A 139 13.21 -21.32 -8.11
CA MET A 139 12.21 -22.37 -8.17
C MET A 139 12.69 -23.46 -9.14
N PRO A 140 13.07 -24.65 -8.64
CA PRO A 140 13.49 -25.78 -9.46
C PRO A 140 12.49 -26.09 -10.58
N GLU A 141 12.99 -26.46 -11.76
CA GLU A 141 12.15 -26.64 -12.95
C GLU A 141 11.03 -27.67 -12.75
N ASP A 142 11.30 -28.75 -12.00
CA ASP A 142 10.31 -29.78 -11.72
C ASP A 142 9.18 -29.28 -10.83
N GLU A 143 9.51 -28.52 -9.78
CA GLU A 143 8.53 -27.87 -8.89
C GLU A 143 7.70 -26.83 -9.65
N ARG A 144 8.35 -26.02 -10.49
CA ARG A 144 7.68 -25.05 -11.35
C ARG A 144 6.71 -25.73 -12.31
N ARG A 145 7.11 -26.85 -12.93
CA ARG A 145 6.27 -27.61 -13.87
C ARG A 145 5.08 -28.23 -13.16
N GLU A 146 5.27 -28.78 -11.97
CA GLU A 146 4.19 -29.34 -11.15
C GLU A 146 3.17 -28.26 -10.76
N ALA A 147 3.63 -27.13 -10.21
CA ALA A 147 2.78 -26.01 -9.85
C ALA A 147 1.98 -25.47 -11.04
N LEU A 148 2.64 -25.24 -12.19
CA LEU A 148 1.95 -24.78 -13.40
C LEU A 148 0.94 -25.82 -13.91
N SER A 149 1.23 -27.11 -13.80
CA SER A 149 0.26 -28.15 -14.19
C SER A 149 -1.00 -28.13 -13.32
N LEU A 150 -0.87 -27.88 -12.01
CA LEU A 150 -2.01 -27.74 -11.10
C LEU A 150 -2.83 -26.50 -11.46
N LEU A 151 -2.17 -25.35 -11.63
CA LEU A 151 -2.84 -24.10 -11.98
C LEU A 151 -3.51 -24.17 -13.36
N SER A 152 -2.87 -24.75 -14.39
CA SER A 152 -3.50 -24.92 -15.71
C SER A 152 -4.77 -25.76 -15.65
N ALA A 153 -4.80 -26.84 -14.85
CA ALA A 153 -6.01 -27.63 -14.66
C ALA A 153 -7.16 -26.83 -14.03
N ARG A 154 -6.85 -25.81 -13.22
CA ARG A 154 -7.83 -24.88 -12.63
C ARG A 154 -8.33 -23.86 -13.66
N ILE A 155 -7.44 -23.29 -14.45
CA ILE A 155 -7.77 -22.35 -15.53
C ILE A 155 -8.72 -23.01 -16.53
N ASP A 156 -8.40 -24.21 -17.00
CA ASP A 156 -9.24 -24.99 -17.92
C ASP A 156 -10.63 -25.29 -17.35
N ARG A 157 -10.75 -25.45 -16.02
CA ARG A 157 -12.03 -25.66 -15.34
C ARG A 157 -12.84 -24.37 -15.24
N ALA A 158 -12.20 -23.22 -15.02
CA ALA A 158 -12.87 -21.91 -15.01
C ALA A 158 -13.48 -21.58 -16.38
N ASP A 159 -12.76 -21.85 -17.47
CA ASP A 159 -13.25 -21.64 -18.84
C ASP A 159 -14.47 -22.52 -19.18
N ALA A 160 -14.55 -23.72 -18.59
CA ALA A 160 -15.67 -24.65 -18.79
C ALA A 160 -16.94 -24.28 -17.97
N VAL A 161 -16.81 -23.46 -16.93
CA VAL A 161 -17.91 -23.07 -16.04
C VAL A 161 -18.80 -21.96 -16.64
N TRP A 162 -18.38 -21.36 -17.76
CA TRP A 162 -19.14 -20.30 -18.45
C TRP A 162 -20.49 -20.73 -19.09
N ASP A 163 -20.81 -22.02 -19.16
CA ASP A 163 -21.87 -22.54 -20.07
C ASP A 163 -23.16 -23.08 -19.41
N VAL A 164 -23.43 -22.89 -18.10
CA VAL A 164 -24.64 -23.46 -17.46
C VAL A 164 -25.35 -22.53 -16.44
N PHE A 165 -26.69 -22.53 -16.55
CA PHE A 165 -27.72 -21.71 -15.88
C PHE A 165 -28.00 -21.96 -14.37
N GLN A 166 -28.46 -20.87 -13.69
CA GLN A 166 -29.47 -20.65 -12.60
C GLN A 166 -29.72 -21.65 -11.43
N VAL A 167 -29.82 -21.12 -10.18
CA VAL A 167 -31.02 -21.04 -9.26
C VAL A 167 -30.66 -20.71 -7.77
N THR A 168 -31.23 -19.58 -7.28
CA THR A 168 -31.65 -19.07 -5.91
C THR A 168 -30.98 -19.35 -4.53
N SER A 169 -30.61 -18.22 -3.87
CA SER A 169 -31.08 -17.61 -2.58
C SER A 169 -30.34 -17.71 -1.22
N ALA A 170 -30.02 -16.51 -0.69
CA ALA A 170 -30.21 -15.89 0.66
C ALA A 170 -29.25 -16.10 1.87
N GLY A 171 -28.48 -15.05 2.20
CA GLY A 171 -28.59 -14.22 3.43
C GLY A 171 -27.76 -14.55 4.69
N ALA A 172 -26.99 -13.57 5.21
CA ALA A 172 -26.67 -13.42 6.65
C ALA A 172 -26.09 -12.02 7.00
N GLU A 173 -26.64 -11.41 8.07
CA GLU A 173 -26.16 -10.19 8.75
C GLU A 173 -24.93 -10.48 9.64
N LEU A 174 -24.05 -9.50 9.79
CA LEU A 174 -22.88 -9.54 10.68
C LEU A 174 -23.09 -8.60 11.89
N ALA A 175 -22.94 -9.16 13.08
CA ALA A 175 -23.07 -8.49 14.36
C ALA A 175 -21.75 -7.79 14.75
N LEU A 176 -21.83 -6.52 15.15
CA LEU A 176 -20.74 -5.77 15.76
C LEU A 176 -20.70 -6.03 17.27
N ALA A 177 -19.54 -6.48 17.76
CA ALA A 177 -19.25 -6.53 19.19
C ALA A 177 -18.70 -5.17 19.64
N SER A 178 -19.21 -4.68 20.77
CA SER A 178 -18.77 -3.46 21.43
C SER A 178 -18.35 -3.81 22.85
N GLU A 179 -17.10 -3.56 23.20
CA GLU A 179 -16.63 -3.52 24.59
C GLU A 179 -15.86 -2.21 24.80
N LEU A 180 -16.25 -1.47 25.83
CA LEU A 180 -15.59 -0.25 26.31
C LEU A 180 -15.10 -0.51 27.74
N GLY A 181 -13.78 -0.47 27.91
CA GLY A 181 -13.08 -0.47 29.20
C GLY A 181 -12.86 0.94 29.74
N SER A 182 -12.48 1.00 31.01
CA SER A 182 -12.55 2.16 31.92
C SER A 182 -11.70 3.40 31.57
N ILE A 183 -12.16 4.55 32.06
CA ILE A 183 -11.60 5.89 31.85
C ILE A 183 -10.28 6.08 32.60
N SER A 184 -9.17 6.03 31.86
CA SER A 184 -7.96 6.82 32.07
C SER A 184 -7.95 7.96 31.04
N THR A 185 -7.25 9.06 31.29
CA THR A 185 -7.08 10.13 30.30
C THR A 185 -6.09 9.69 29.24
N VAL A 186 -6.58 8.95 28.24
CA VAL A 186 -5.82 8.56 27.05
C VAL A 186 -5.90 9.70 26.05
N THR A 187 -4.75 10.23 25.63
CA THR A 187 -4.69 11.15 24.50
C THR A 187 -4.53 10.30 23.23
N MET A 188 -5.41 10.53 22.25
CA MET A 188 -5.40 9.81 20.99
C MET A 188 -4.81 10.68 19.89
N GLU A 189 -3.83 10.16 19.15
CA GLU A 189 -3.17 10.86 18.06
C GLU A 189 -3.19 10.04 16.75
N VAL A 190 -3.16 10.74 15.63
CA VAL A 190 -3.12 10.11 14.29
C VAL A 190 -1.67 9.95 13.85
N ALA A 191 -1.33 8.79 13.28
CA ALA A 191 0.00 8.54 12.76
C ALA A 191 0.26 9.30 11.44
N ASP A 192 1.49 9.78 11.27
CA ASP A 192 2.00 10.27 9.98
C ASP A 192 2.45 9.08 9.11
N LEU A 193 1.69 8.79 8.05
CA LEU A 193 1.93 7.66 7.16
C LEU A 193 3.22 7.78 6.32
N ALA A 194 3.88 8.94 6.34
CA ALA A 194 5.20 9.12 5.73
C ALA A 194 6.35 8.67 6.65
N SER A 195 6.12 8.64 7.97
CA SER A 195 7.16 8.34 8.97
C SER A 195 7.33 6.85 9.26
N LEU A 196 6.39 6.03 8.79
CA LEU A 196 6.32 4.58 9.01
C LEU A 196 5.92 3.87 7.70
N PRO A 197 6.27 2.59 7.54
CA PRO A 197 5.69 1.76 6.48
C PRO A 197 4.16 1.73 6.59
N ALA A 198 3.46 1.93 5.45
CA ALA A 198 2.02 2.14 5.40
C ALA A 198 1.15 1.00 6.00
N ARG A 199 1.66 -0.24 5.99
CA ARG A 199 0.98 -1.43 6.53
C ARG A 199 1.52 -1.93 7.86
N LEU A 200 2.37 -1.17 8.54
CA LEU A 200 2.92 -1.56 9.83
C LEU A 200 1.88 -1.48 10.95
N LEU A 201 1.28 -0.30 11.11
CA LEU A 201 0.24 -0.06 12.11
C LEU A 201 -1.14 -0.44 11.56
N ARG A 202 -2.03 -0.87 12.46
CA ARG A 202 -3.46 -1.05 12.14
C ARG A 202 -4.06 0.31 11.76
N PHE A 203 -4.77 0.34 10.63
CA PHE A 203 -5.42 1.55 10.12
C PHE A 203 -6.93 1.29 10.03
N ASP A 204 -7.68 1.86 10.95
CA ASP A 204 -9.13 1.65 11.04
C ASP A 204 -9.92 2.72 10.25
N GLY A 205 -9.26 3.79 9.81
CA GLY A 205 -9.84 4.84 8.99
C GLY A 205 -9.03 6.14 9.04
N PRO A 206 -9.24 7.06 8.08
CA PRO A 206 -8.43 8.28 7.97
C PRO A 206 -8.59 9.25 9.15
N GLU A 207 -9.72 9.19 9.87
CA GLU A 207 -9.98 10.00 11.08
C GLU A 207 -9.77 9.21 12.38
N GLU A 208 -9.55 7.90 12.28
CA GLU A 208 -9.36 7.04 13.46
C GLU A 208 -7.91 7.16 13.96
N PRO A 209 -7.70 7.51 15.24
CA PRO A 209 -6.36 7.64 15.79
C PRO A 209 -5.72 6.28 16.07
N GLU A 210 -4.48 6.08 15.63
CA GLU A 210 -3.73 4.85 15.84
C GLU A 210 -2.83 4.85 17.09
N ILE A 211 -2.49 6.05 17.59
CA ILE A 211 -1.51 6.22 18.65
C ILE A 211 -2.25 6.57 19.94
N GLU A 212 -2.04 5.73 20.94
CA GLU A 212 -2.52 5.91 22.31
C GLU A 212 -1.37 6.42 23.18
N VAL A 213 -1.58 7.57 23.81
CA VAL A 213 -0.60 8.20 24.71
C VAL A 213 -1.14 8.18 26.13
N HIS A 214 -0.38 7.55 27.02
CA HIS A 214 -0.67 7.37 28.43
C HIS A 214 0.39 8.07 29.28
N GLU A 215 -0.02 9.08 30.04
CA GLU A 215 0.82 9.69 31.05
C GLU A 215 0.78 8.86 32.34
N ASN A 216 1.94 8.38 32.78
CA ASN A 216 2.07 7.60 34.00
C ASN A 216 2.26 8.50 35.22
N ALA A 217 1.92 7.97 36.40
CA ALA A 217 2.04 8.70 37.67
C ALA A 217 3.49 9.06 38.06
N ASP A 218 4.49 8.42 37.44
CA ASP A 218 5.91 8.71 37.65
C ASP A 218 6.47 9.77 36.69
N GLY A 219 5.60 10.38 35.87
CA GLY A 219 5.97 11.39 34.88
C GLY A 219 6.44 10.82 33.54
N SER A 220 6.55 9.50 33.40
CA SER A 220 6.85 8.90 32.09
C SER A 220 5.63 8.91 31.16
N ILE A 221 5.88 8.93 29.86
CA ILE A 221 4.86 8.81 28.83
C ILE A 221 5.00 7.45 28.16
N GLU A 222 3.93 6.66 28.20
CA GLU A 222 3.82 5.44 27.43
C GLU A 222 3.05 5.71 26.14
N ILE A 223 3.67 5.39 25.01
CA ILE A 223 3.11 5.55 23.67
C ILE A 223 2.88 4.14 23.13
N SER A 224 1.67 3.85 22.65
CA SER A 224 1.38 2.55 22.06
C SER A 224 0.53 2.65 20.80
N ALA A 225 0.68 1.66 19.92
CA ALA A 225 -0.16 1.51 18.73
C ALA A 225 -0.36 0.03 18.40
N ALA A 226 -1.52 -0.33 17.86
CA ALA A 226 -1.78 -1.68 17.39
C ALA A 226 -1.00 -1.97 16.09
N ILE A 227 -0.34 -3.12 16.04
CA ILE A 227 0.29 -3.65 14.83
C ILE A 227 -0.76 -4.43 14.05
N ARG A 228 -0.63 -4.49 12.72
CA ARG A 228 -1.44 -5.41 11.92
C ARG A 228 -1.15 -6.86 12.25
N SER A 229 -2.18 -7.69 12.09
CA SER A 229 -2.10 -9.14 12.30
C SER A 229 -1.10 -9.84 11.37
N SER A 230 -0.83 -9.26 10.20
CA SER A 230 0.08 -9.79 9.18
C SER A 230 1.56 -9.48 9.43
N VAL A 231 1.86 -8.56 10.34
CA VAL A 231 3.25 -8.16 10.61
C VAL A 231 3.84 -9.10 11.65
N ASP A 232 5.01 -9.63 11.32
CA ASP A 232 5.83 -10.35 12.29
C ASP A 232 6.44 -9.35 13.28
N ALA A 233 6.09 -9.49 14.56
CA ALA A 233 6.59 -8.65 15.65
C ALA A 233 8.11 -8.80 15.86
N GLU A 234 8.71 -9.91 15.41
CA GLU A 234 10.16 -10.16 15.47
C GLU A 234 10.89 -9.67 14.20
N SER A 235 10.17 -9.03 13.26
CA SER A 235 10.80 -8.51 12.04
C SER A 235 11.72 -7.32 12.32
N VAL A 236 12.78 -7.19 11.51
CA VAL A 236 13.70 -6.04 11.55
C VAL A 236 12.94 -4.70 11.42
N THR A 237 11.85 -4.70 10.65
CA THR A 237 10.97 -3.53 10.50
C THR A 237 10.27 -3.15 11.80
N ALA A 238 9.84 -4.14 12.61
CA ALA A 238 9.23 -3.90 13.92
C ALA A 238 10.26 -3.51 14.99
N GLU A 239 11.45 -4.12 14.98
CA GLU A 239 12.54 -3.80 15.92
C GLU A 239 13.16 -2.41 15.69
N GLY A 240 13.06 -1.91 14.45
CA GLY A 240 13.58 -0.60 14.04
C GLY A 240 12.67 0.60 14.35
N ILE A 241 11.64 0.44 15.18
CA ILE A 241 10.68 1.52 15.47
C ILE A 241 11.12 2.33 16.69
N PHE A 242 11.03 3.65 16.58
CA PHE A 242 11.22 4.59 17.68
C PHE A 242 9.94 5.38 17.91
N ALA A 243 9.68 5.73 19.17
CA ALA A 243 8.70 6.74 19.52
C ALA A 243 9.40 8.08 19.80
N VAL A 244 8.75 9.17 19.40
CA VAL A 244 9.20 10.53 19.68
C VAL A 244 8.09 11.33 20.31
N ALA A 245 8.48 12.27 21.17
CA ALA A 245 7.64 13.34 21.66
C ALA A 245 8.21 14.67 21.16
N ALA A 246 7.36 15.53 20.61
CA ALA A 246 7.74 16.78 19.98
C ALA A 246 6.90 17.95 20.47
N ASP A 247 7.48 19.15 20.47
CA ASP A 247 6.76 20.38 20.78
C ASP A 247 5.62 20.57 19.78
N ARG A 248 4.42 20.80 20.30
CA ARG A 248 3.20 20.85 19.49
C ARG A 248 3.14 22.04 18.53
N SER A 249 3.90 23.10 18.83
CA SER A 249 3.87 24.35 18.08
C SER A 249 4.93 24.39 16.97
N SER A 250 6.14 23.89 17.25
CA SER A 250 7.28 23.91 16.32
C SER A 250 7.52 22.57 15.64
N GLY A 251 7.04 21.46 16.21
CA GLY A 251 7.39 20.11 15.77
C GLY A 251 8.80 19.67 16.18
N GLU A 252 9.50 20.44 17.02
CA GLU A 252 10.85 20.10 17.49
C GLU A 252 10.82 18.88 18.41
N ILE A 253 11.66 17.88 18.14
CA ILE A 253 11.74 16.66 18.94
C ILE A 253 12.33 16.99 20.31
N LEU A 254 11.58 16.69 21.36
CA LEU A 254 11.94 16.92 22.75
C LEU A 254 12.57 15.66 23.39
N ALA A 255 12.02 14.49 23.06
CA ALA A 255 12.46 13.21 23.60
C ALA A 255 12.15 12.05 22.64
N PHE A 256 12.84 10.93 22.82
CA PHE A 256 12.61 9.71 22.05
C PHE A 256 12.92 8.46 22.86
N ALA A 257 12.32 7.33 22.47
CA ALA A 257 12.60 6.03 23.03
C ALA A 257 12.50 4.95 21.95
N GLN A 258 13.29 3.89 22.06
CA GLN A 258 13.10 2.71 21.22
C GLN A 258 11.77 2.04 21.60
N ALA A 259 11.02 1.62 20.59
CA ALA A 259 9.78 0.89 20.80
C ALA A 259 10.03 -0.62 20.78
N VAL A 260 9.14 -1.35 21.45
CA VAL A 260 9.17 -2.80 21.53
C VAL A 260 7.84 -3.33 21.01
N ALA A 261 7.91 -4.29 20.09
CA ALA A 261 6.73 -5.01 19.62
C ALA A 261 6.40 -6.15 20.61
N VAL A 262 5.23 -6.09 21.23
CA VAL A 262 4.76 -7.07 22.21
C VAL A 262 3.24 -7.18 22.13
N ASP A 263 2.72 -8.41 22.19
CA ASP A 263 1.28 -8.71 22.20
C ASP A 263 0.47 -8.01 21.08
N GLY A 264 1.02 -7.96 19.87
CA GLY A 264 0.37 -7.33 18.71
C GLY A 264 0.32 -5.80 18.77
N ARG A 265 1.15 -5.17 19.62
CA ARG A 265 1.28 -3.72 19.75
C ARG A 265 2.75 -3.31 19.69
N VAL A 266 3.01 -2.10 19.22
CA VAL A 266 4.27 -1.41 19.46
C VAL A 266 4.08 -0.54 20.68
N VAL A 267 4.99 -0.64 21.65
CA VAL A 267 4.95 0.14 22.90
C VAL A 267 6.31 0.77 23.13
N ALA A 268 6.33 2.05 23.48
CA ALA A 268 7.53 2.76 23.89
C ALA A 268 7.26 3.55 25.18
N ARG A 269 8.27 3.67 26.03
CA ARG A 269 8.23 4.48 27.24
C ARG A 269 9.28 5.56 27.16
N ILE A 270 8.84 6.82 27.17
CA ILE A 270 9.69 8.00 27.23
C ILE A 270 9.74 8.45 28.68
N ASP A 271 10.94 8.46 29.26
CA ASP A 271 11.16 9.00 30.60
C ASP A 271 11.19 10.53 30.53
N ASP A 272 10.30 11.21 31.26
CA ASP A 272 10.25 12.67 31.36
C ASP A 272 10.26 13.14 32.82
N PRO A 273 11.41 13.01 33.51
CA PRO A 273 11.51 13.37 34.93
C PRO A 273 11.33 14.87 35.20
N ASP A 274 11.41 15.72 34.17
CA ASP A 274 11.41 17.18 34.28
C ASP A 274 10.11 17.83 33.74
N GLY A 275 9.17 17.04 33.20
CA GLY A 275 7.87 17.51 32.73
C GLY A 275 7.91 18.29 31.40
N PHE A 276 8.93 18.06 30.57
CA PHE A 276 9.09 18.77 29.30
C PHE A 276 8.11 18.32 28.21
N VAL A 277 7.56 17.10 28.31
CA VAL A 277 6.67 16.53 27.30
C VAL A 277 5.19 16.55 27.69
N GLU A 278 4.82 17.27 28.76
CA GLU A 278 3.41 17.55 29.08
C GLU A 278 2.73 18.28 27.91
N GLY A 279 1.73 17.64 27.29
CA GLY A 279 1.04 18.18 26.11
C GLY A 279 1.83 18.13 24.80
N ALA A 280 2.95 17.41 24.75
CA ALA A 280 3.72 17.14 23.54
C ALA A 280 2.91 16.28 22.56
N ARG A 281 3.26 16.40 21.28
CA ARG A 281 2.76 15.52 20.22
C ARG A 281 3.65 14.29 20.13
N CYS A 282 3.05 13.11 20.11
CA CYS A 282 3.74 11.83 20.06
C CYS A 282 3.61 11.19 18.68
N ALA A 283 4.66 10.53 18.22
CA ALA A 283 4.63 9.78 16.97
C ALA A 283 5.55 8.57 17.03
N PHE A 284 5.32 7.61 16.14
CA PHE A 284 6.27 6.55 15.84
C PHE A 284 7.00 6.86 14.54
N LEU A 285 8.26 6.46 14.44
CA LEU A 285 9.08 6.59 13.23
C LEU A 285 9.91 5.32 13.01
N GLY A 286 10.12 4.96 11.74
CA GLY A 286 11.03 3.88 11.38
C GLY A 286 12.49 4.31 11.45
N ALA A 287 13.40 3.35 11.61
CA ALA A 287 14.84 3.61 11.74
C ALA A 287 15.44 4.46 10.59
N ASP A 288 14.88 4.36 9.39
CA ASP A 288 15.32 5.08 8.20
C ASP A 288 14.55 6.39 7.95
N ALA A 289 13.68 6.81 8.88
CA ALA A 289 12.90 8.03 8.71
C ALA A 289 13.79 9.28 8.78
N ASP A 290 13.65 10.17 7.80
CA ASP A 290 14.29 11.48 7.84
C ASP A 290 13.62 12.36 8.90
N LEU A 291 14.34 12.63 10.00
CA LEU A 291 13.86 13.48 11.09
C LEU A 291 13.46 14.88 10.62
N SER A 292 14.09 15.39 9.55
CA SER A 292 13.77 16.69 8.98
C SER A 292 12.49 16.70 8.13
N ALA A 293 12.00 15.51 7.75
CA ALA A 293 10.75 15.30 7.01
C ALA A 293 9.54 15.00 7.91
N LEU A 294 9.75 14.83 9.23
CA LEU A 294 8.68 14.52 10.17
C LEU A 294 7.65 15.63 10.27
N ARG A 295 6.37 15.29 10.09
CA ARG A 295 5.27 16.25 9.97
C ARG A 295 4.60 16.55 11.31
N LEU A 296 5.40 16.83 12.34
CA LEU A 296 4.91 17.01 13.72
C LEU A 296 4.49 18.44 14.06
N ASP A 297 4.74 19.42 13.20
CA ASP A 297 4.24 20.79 13.38
C ASP A 297 2.74 20.92 12.98
N PRO A 298 2.05 22.05 13.26
CA PRO A 298 0.64 22.21 12.88
C PRO A 298 0.35 22.16 11.37
N PHE A 299 1.29 22.56 10.53
CA PHE A 299 1.13 22.52 9.07
C PHE A 299 1.30 21.08 8.56
N GLY A 300 2.36 20.41 8.99
CA GLY A 300 2.67 19.01 8.74
C GLY A 300 1.52 18.10 9.14
N MET A 301 0.93 18.27 10.32
CA MET A 301 -0.24 17.44 10.69
C MET A 301 -1.46 17.70 9.82
N SER A 302 -1.60 18.89 9.24
CA SER A 302 -2.68 19.15 8.29
C SER A 302 -2.41 18.44 6.96
N VAL A 303 -1.15 18.41 6.51
CA VAL A 303 -0.70 17.62 5.37
C VAL A 303 -0.92 16.12 5.62
N ALA A 304 -0.51 15.59 6.78
CA ALA A 304 -0.66 14.19 7.14
C ALA A 304 -2.14 13.76 7.10
N ARG A 305 -3.07 14.62 7.58
CA ARG A 305 -4.51 14.35 7.47
C ARG A 305 -5.00 14.30 6.02
N VAL A 306 -4.56 15.21 5.16
CA VAL A 306 -4.89 15.15 3.73
C VAL A 306 -4.36 13.86 3.11
N ASP A 307 -3.11 13.51 3.39
CA ASP A 307 -2.46 12.30 2.88
C ASP A 307 -3.21 11.03 3.30
N ARG A 308 -3.60 10.92 4.58
CA ARG A 308 -4.40 9.78 5.08
C ARG A 308 -5.68 9.56 4.27
N HIS A 309 -6.42 10.63 3.94
CA HIS A 309 -7.61 10.53 3.10
C HIS A 309 -7.28 10.16 1.65
N CYS A 310 -6.18 10.67 1.09
CA CYS A 310 -5.73 10.29 -0.25
C CYS A 310 -5.37 8.80 -0.33
N ARG A 311 -4.56 8.30 0.61
CA ARG A 311 -4.14 6.89 0.66
C ARG A 311 -5.32 5.96 0.93
N TYR A 312 -6.24 6.37 1.80
CA TYR A 312 -7.48 5.64 2.04
C TYR A 312 -8.34 5.57 0.77
N ALA A 313 -8.54 6.70 0.09
CA ALA A 313 -9.29 6.73 -1.16
C ALA A 313 -8.67 5.83 -2.24
N TRP A 314 -7.35 5.88 -2.40
CA TRP A 314 -6.60 5.01 -3.31
C TRP A 314 -6.82 3.53 -2.99
N THR A 315 -6.73 3.17 -1.70
CA THR A 315 -6.94 1.79 -1.22
C THR A 315 -8.34 1.29 -1.58
N ARG A 316 -9.38 2.10 -1.33
CA ARG A 316 -10.76 1.72 -1.68
C ARG A 316 -10.98 1.64 -3.19
N TYR A 317 -10.41 2.57 -3.95
CA TYR A 317 -10.48 2.56 -5.41
C TYR A 317 -9.87 1.28 -5.99
N ARG A 318 -8.72 0.84 -5.47
CA ARG A 318 -8.09 -0.41 -5.90
C ARG A 318 -8.81 -1.66 -5.41
N ALA A 319 -9.34 -1.65 -4.19
CA ALA A 319 -10.20 -2.72 -3.69
C ALA A 319 -11.43 -2.93 -4.61
N ALA A 320 -12.06 -1.85 -5.08
CA ALA A 320 -13.13 -1.93 -6.07
C ALA A 320 -12.66 -2.59 -7.38
N GLY A 321 -11.47 -2.25 -7.88
CA GLY A 321 -10.87 -2.88 -9.06
C GLY A 321 -10.60 -4.38 -8.87
N ALA A 322 -10.06 -4.77 -7.71
CA ALA A 322 -9.81 -6.16 -7.35
C ALA A 322 -11.10 -6.99 -7.23
N ILE A 323 -12.13 -6.44 -6.60
CA ILE A 323 -13.46 -7.08 -6.53
C ILE A 323 -14.04 -7.23 -7.95
N ARG A 324 -13.93 -6.19 -8.79
CA ARG A 324 -14.40 -6.26 -10.19
C ARG A 324 -13.66 -7.29 -11.03
N ALA A 325 -12.36 -7.45 -10.84
CA ALA A 325 -11.59 -8.49 -11.52
C ALA A 325 -12.12 -9.89 -11.18
N GLY A 326 -12.50 -10.12 -9.92
CA GLY A 326 -13.10 -11.38 -9.48
C GLY A 326 -14.54 -11.62 -9.96
N LEU A 327 -15.20 -10.63 -10.58
CA LEU A 327 -16.55 -10.79 -11.13
C LEU A 327 -16.49 -11.72 -12.36
N GLY A 328 -17.08 -12.90 -12.24
CA GLY A 328 -17.07 -13.94 -13.28
C GLY A 328 -16.46 -15.27 -12.81
N VAL A 329 -15.79 -15.26 -11.65
CA VAL A 329 -15.28 -16.48 -10.97
C VAL A 329 -16.36 -17.15 -10.11
N VAL A 330 -17.35 -16.37 -9.69
CA VAL A 330 -18.44 -16.83 -8.81
C VAL A 330 -19.57 -17.45 -9.61
N ASP A 331 -19.95 -18.67 -9.22
CA ASP A 331 -20.95 -19.52 -9.91
C ASP A 331 -22.39 -18.96 -9.90
N ASP A 332 -22.71 -17.92 -9.12
CA ASP A 332 -24.08 -17.42 -9.00
C ASP A 332 -24.23 -15.90 -9.21
N GLU A 333 -25.29 -15.50 -9.93
CA GLU A 333 -25.62 -14.11 -10.27
C GLU A 333 -25.84 -13.23 -9.03
N SER A 334 -26.29 -13.81 -7.91
CA SER A 334 -26.48 -13.05 -6.68
C SER A 334 -25.17 -12.68 -6.00
N ARG A 335 -24.14 -13.54 -6.10
CA ARG A 335 -22.76 -13.25 -5.68
C ARG A 335 -22.11 -12.26 -6.64
N ILE A 336 -22.33 -12.38 -7.95
CA ILE A 336 -21.88 -11.38 -8.92
C ILE A 336 -22.52 -10.01 -8.61
N ALA A 337 -23.82 -9.97 -8.35
CA ALA A 337 -24.52 -8.74 -7.99
C ALA A 337 -24.07 -8.18 -6.63
N ALA A 338 -23.84 -9.04 -5.63
CA ALA A 338 -23.32 -8.63 -4.33
C ALA A 338 -21.90 -8.08 -4.45
N ALA A 339 -21.00 -8.76 -5.18
CA ALA A 339 -19.65 -8.29 -5.44
C ALA A 339 -19.64 -7.00 -6.27
N ALA A 340 -20.55 -6.85 -7.24
CA ALA A 340 -20.72 -5.59 -7.97
C ALA A 340 -21.16 -4.44 -7.05
N GLN A 341 -22.13 -4.69 -6.16
CA GLN A 341 -22.54 -3.71 -5.15
C GLN A 341 -21.41 -3.36 -4.17
N MET A 342 -20.61 -4.35 -3.76
CA MET A 342 -19.43 -4.12 -2.92
C MET A 342 -18.38 -3.27 -3.65
N ALA A 343 -18.09 -3.57 -4.92
CA ALA A 343 -17.18 -2.77 -5.73
C ALA A 343 -17.69 -1.33 -5.93
N ASP A 344 -18.99 -1.16 -6.18
CA ASP A 344 -19.62 0.15 -6.27
C ASP A 344 -19.52 0.92 -4.94
N ALA A 345 -19.75 0.25 -3.81
CA ALA A 345 -19.62 0.83 -2.48
C ALA A 345 -18.18 1.27 -2.17
N GLU A 346 -17.18 0.47 -2.53
CA GLU A 346 -15.77 0.83 -2.40
C GLU A 346 -15.40 2.03 -3.29
N GLN A 347 -15.91 2.08 -4.52
CA GLN A 347 -15.68 3.20 -5.43
C GLN A 347 -16.34 4.50 -4.93
N VAL A 348 -17.57 4.42 -4.40
CA VAL A 348 -18.23 5.56 -3.75
C VAL A 348 -17.43 6.00 -2.53
N GLY A 349 -16.98 5.06 -1.69
CA GLY A 349 -16.15 5.34 -0.53
C GLY A 349 -14.82 6.04 -0.88
N ALA A 350 -14.21 5.69 -2.02
CA ALA A 350 -13.02 6.37 -2.52
C ALA A 350 -13.31 7.84 -2.88
N ALA A 351 -14.42 8.09 -3.58
CA ALA A 351 -14.83 9.46 -3.95
C ALA A 351 -15.14 10.32 -2.72
N GLU A 352 -15.84 9.76 -1.73
CA GLU A 352 -16.14 10.44 -0.46
C GLU A 352 -14.85 10.84 0.29
N ALA A 353 -13.88 9.93 0.37
CA ALA A 353 -12.59 10.21 1.02
C ALA A 353 -11.81 11.33 0.31
N ILE A 354 -11.82 11.38 -1.03
CA ILE A 354 -11.23 12.51 -1.77
C ILE A 354 -11.96 13.83 -1.49
N ASP A 355 -13.28 13.82 -1.38
CA ASP A 355 -14.03 15.03 -1.04
C ASP A 355 -13.72 15.53 0.38
N GLN A 356 -13.45 14.62 1.33
CA GLN A 356 -12.91 14.98 2.65
C GLN A 356 -11.50 15.59 2.55
N ALA A 357 -10.60 14.97 1.79
CA ALA A 357 -9.25 15.51 1.53
C ALA A 357 -9.32 16.94 0.93
N ARG A 358 -10.23 17.18 -0.01
CA ARG A 358 -10.49 18.51 -0.59
C ARG A 358 -11.05 19.51 0.42
N MET A 359 -11.88 19.07 1.38
CA MET A 359 -12.35 19.94 2.47
C MET A 359 -11.21 20.34 3.39
N LEU A 360 -10.37 19.38 3.80
CA LEU A 360 -9.18 19.64 4.62
C LEU A 360 -8.21 20.59 3.90
N LEU A 361 -7.95 20.37 2.61
CA LEU A 361 -7.07 21.26 1.84
C LEU A 361 -7.65 22.68 1.68
N ARG A 362 -8.99 22.82 1.59
CA ARG A 362 -9.63 24.15 1.61
C ARG A 362 -9.40 24.86 2.95
N GLN A 363 -9.45 24.13 4.07
CA GLN A 363 -9.12 24.69 5.38
C GLN A 363 -7.64 25.07 5.44
N MET A 364 -6.75 24.23 4.89
CA MET A 364 -5.33 24.53 4.81
C MET A 364 -5.05 25.79 3.99
N THR A 365 -5.65 25.91 2.80
CA THR A 365 -5.52 27.08 1.94
C THR A 365 -5.94 28.36 2.65
N ARG A 366 -7.02 28.34 3.44
CA ARG A 366 -7.45 29.52 4.21
C ARG A 366 -6.45 29.92 5.29
N ARG A 367 -5.73 28.96 5.87
CA ARG A 367 -4.83 29.20 7.00
C ARG A 367 -3.39 29.50 6.56
N TRP A 368 -2.93 28.90 5.47
CA TRP A 368 -1.54 28.96 5.00
C TRP A 368 -1.36 29.45 3.56
N GLY A 369 -2.45 29.74 2.83
CA GLY A 369 -2.41 30.12 1.41
C GLY A 369 -1.68 31.43 1.10
N ASP A 370 -1.53 32.31 2.10
CA ASP A 370 -0.80 33.59 1.98
C ASP A 370 0.55 33.59 2.73
N THR A 371 1.07 32.40 3.04
CA THR A 371 2.36 32.22 3.74
C THR A 371 3.45 31.73 2.79
N ASP A 372 4.66 31.58 3.30
CA ASP A 372 5.77 30.90 2.62
C ASP A 372 5.46 29.45 2.23
N ARG A 373 4.42 28.83 2.83
CA ARG A 373 3.92 27.49 2.48
C ARG A 373 2.92 27.45 1.31
N SER A 374 2.56 28.61 0.74
CA SER A 374 1.55 28.71 -0.32
C SER A 374 1.82 27.85 -1.56
N ALA A 375 3.08 27.75 -2.00
CA ALA A 375 3.47 26.93 -3.14
C ALA A 375 3.24 25.43 -2.88
N LEU A 376 3.55 24.96 -1.67
CA LEU A 376 3.33 23.57 -1.27
C LEU A 376 1.84 23.24 -1.19
N VAL A 377 1.03 24.14 -0.64
CA VAL A 377 -0.44 24.00 -0.62
C VAL A 377 -1.01 23.93 -2.04
N ALA A 378 -0.48 24.73 -2.98
CA ALA A 378 -0.88 24.68 -4.37
C ALA A 378 -0.54 23.32 -5.03
N SER A 379 0.65 22.77 -4.76
CA SER A 379 1.05 21.44 -5.26
C SER A 379 0.10 20.33 -4.78
N TYR A 380 -0.26 20.30 -3.48
CA TYR A 380 -1.25 19.34 -2.97
C TYR A 380 -2.63 19.49 -3.61
N ARG A 381 -3.02 20.71 -3.98
CA ARG A 381 -4.27 20.96 -4.70
C ARG A 381 -4.26 20.31 -6.07
N ASP A 382 -3.16 20.46 -6.80
CA ASP A 382 -3.05 19.95 -8.16
C ASP A 382 -3.05 18.41 -8.14
N ILE A 383 -2.35 17.79 -7.18
CA ILE A 383 -2.40 16.32 -6.93
C ILE A 383 -3.84 15.86 -6.67
N LEU A 384 -4.57 16.53 -5.77
CA LEU A 384 -5.96 16.16 -5.46
C LEU A 384 -6.91 16.32 -6.66
N VAL A 385 -6.66 17.29 -7.54
CA VAL A 385 -7.44 17.44 -8.77
C VAL A 385 -7.19 16.26 -9.70
N SER A 386 -5.93 15.88 -9.89
CA SER A 386 -5.55 14.72 -10.73
C SER A 386 -6.11 13.41 -10.18
N LEU A 387 -5.96 13.15 -8.87
CA LEU A 387 -6.51 11.95 -8.22
C LEU A 387 -8.03 11.88 -8.36
N ALA A 388 -8.72 12.99 -8.14
CA ALA A 388 -10.18 13.01 -8.25
C ALA A 388 -10.67 12.82 -9.69
N ALA A 389 -9.95 13.34 -10.68
CA ALA A 389 -10.23 13.05 -12.08
C ALA A 389 -10.08 11.55 -12.35
N ARG A 390 -9.03 10.92 -11.82
CA ARG A 390 -8.83 9.47 -11.95
C ARG A 390 -9.95 8.65 -11.31
N PHE A 391 -10.38 8.98 -10.10
CA PHE A 391 -11.43 8.23 -9.40
C PHE A 391 -12.84 8.43 -9.98
N SER A 392 -13.02 9.37 -10.90
CA SER A 392 -14.27 9.52 -11.66
C SER A 392 -14.45 8.41 -12.71
N GLU A 393 -13.39 7.70 -13.06
CA GLU A 393 -13.41 6.56 -13.96
C GLU A 393 -13.45 5.25 -13.17
N PRO A 394 -14.06 4.17 -13.70
CA PRO A 394 -13.97 2.85 -13.08
C PRO A 394 -12.50 2.42 -12.86
N PRO A 395 -12.17 1.78 -11.72
CA PRO A 395 -10.83 1.26 -11.49
C PRO A 395 -10.48 0.18 -12.52
N PRO A 396 -9.20 0.09 -12.95
CA PRO A 396 -8.74 -1.02 -13.77
C PRO A 396 -9.00 -2.36 -13.07
N SER A 397 -9.62 -3.29 -13.79
CA SER A 397 -9.87 -4.66 -13.34
C SER A 397 -8.94 -5.68 -14.00
N ASP A 398 -8.20 -5.28 -15.03
CA ASP A 398 -7.31 -6.13 -15.82
C ASP A 398 -6.09 -5.35 -16.32
N GLY A 399 -5.21 -6.03 -17.07
CA GLY A 399 -4.01 -5.45 -17.66
C GLY A 399 -2.94 -5.03 -16.64
N ALA A 400 -1.98 -4.22 -17.10
CA ALA A 400 -0.82 -3.82 -16.32
C ALA A 400 -1.16 -2.93 -15.10
N ALA A 401 -2.17 -2.07 -15.22
CA ALA A 401 -2.65 -1.20 -14.15
C ALA A 401 -3.70 -1.87 -13.24
N GLY A 402 -4.12 -3.10 -13.58
CA GLY A 402 -5.09 -3.90 -12.85
C GLY A 402 -4.60 -4.35 -11.47
N PRO A 403 -5.40 -5.16 -10.77
CA PRO A 403 -5.08 -5.69 -9.45
C PRO A 403 -3.72 -6.39 -9.36
N THR A 404 -3.01 -6.19 -8.26
CA THR A 404 -1.81 -6.96 -7.90
C THR A 404 -2.21 -8.36 -7.43
N LEU A 405 -1.26 -9.30 -7.43
CA LEU A 405 -1.50 -10.65 -6.91
C LEU A 405 -1.96 -10.60 -5.43
N ALA A 406 -1.38 -9.69 -4.63
CA ALA A 406 -1.73 -9.51 -3.23
C ALA A 406 -3.16 -8.98 -3.04
N GLU A 407 -3.61 -8.05 -3.89
CA GLU A 407 -4.99 -7.54 -3.85
C GLU A 407 -6.00 -8.61 -4.28
N LEU A 408 -5.68 -9.41 -5.30
CA LEU A 408 -6.52 -10.54 -5.71
C LEU A 408 -6.62 -11.62 -4.61
N HIS A 409 -5.49 -11.92 -3.96
CA HIS A 409 -5.44 -12.86 -2.84
C HIS A 409 -6.25 -12.39 -1.63
N MET A 410 -6.16 -11.10 -1.28
CA MET A 410 -6.97 -10.48 -0.22
C MET A 410 -8.48 -10.65 -0.48
N ILE A 411 -8.93 -10.45 -1.71
CA ILE A 411 -10.35 -10.63 -2.07
C ILE A 411 -10.75 -12.11 -2.06
N GLY A 412 -9.89 -13.01 -2.52
CA GLY A 412 -10.16 -14.45 -2.53
C GLY A 412 -10.37 -15.09 -1.15
N ARG A 413 -9.93 -14.41 -0.08
CA ARG A 413 -10.13 -14.85 1.32
C ARG A 413 -11.41 -14.34 1.99
N ARG A 414 -12.17 -13.46 1.32
CA ARG A 414 -13.45 -12.93 1.82
C ARG A 414 -14.62 -13.76 1.33
#